data_AF-D9PWZ8-F1
#
_entry.id   AF-D9PWZ8-F1
#
_cell.length_a   1.000
_cell.length_b   1.000
_cell.length_c   1.000
_cell.angle_alpha   90.00
_cell.angle_beta   90.00
_cell.angle_gamma   90.00
#
_symmetry.space_group_name_H-M   'P 1'
#
loop_
_entity.id
_entity.type
_entity.pdbx_description
1 polymer ?
#
loop_
_entity_poly.entity_id
_entity_poly.type
_entity_poly.pdbx_seq_one_letter_code
_entity_poly.pdbx_strand_id
1 'polypeptide(L)'
;MKRIYLIALLLLTVSVSGCITSGNSSINQLTPQINDHIKKGDAYFNESALAANSFKLDEALSKCELAESEYSSARSLASEALGHAKDAGDPIVVNYIELLVSELEAKLNATYQLKNAIQMFTLNDTESGNSNIELANGYMLSAKEFERKRQEIVNKNPERFS
;
A
#
# COMPACT_ATOMS: atom_id res chain seq x y z
N MET A 1 -20.97 -17.61 -24.81
CA MET A 1 -19.50 -17.77 -24.71
C MET A 1 -19.12 -17.52 -23.26
N LYS A 2 -18.60 -18.53 -22.55
CA LYS A 2 -18.05 -18.34 -21.20
C LYS A 2 -16.77 -17.51 -21.33
N ARG A 3 -16.85 -16.21 -21.07
CA ARG A 3 -15.67 -15.37 -21.02
C ARG A 3 -14.97 -15.68 -19.69
N ILE A 4 -13.88 -16.44 -19.77
CA ILE A 4 -13.02 -16.73 -18.63
C ILE A 4 -12.13 -15.51 -18.46
N TYR A 5 -12.42 -14.68 -17.47
CA TYR A 5 -11.62 -13.50 -17.16
C TYR A 5 -10.65 -13.86 -16.04
N LEU A 6 -9.48 -14.38 -16.43
CA LEU A 6 -8.37 -14.57 -15.51
C LEU A 6 -7.75 -13.19 -15.24
N ILE A 7 -8.11 -12.60 -14.10
CA ILE A 7 -7.50 -11.37 -13.59
C ILE A 7 -6.19 -11.77 -12.89
N ALA A 8 -5.05 -11.41 -13.47
CA ALA A 8 -3.74 -11.60 -12.84
C ALA A 8 -3.38 -10.31 -12.09
N LEU A 9 -3.49 -10.32 -10.75
CA LEU A 9 -3.08 -9.20 -9.90
C LEU A 9 -1.85 -9.57 -9.07
N LEU A 10 -0.92 -8.62 -8.94
CA LEU A 10 0.24 -8.74 -8.08
C LEU A 10 -0.20 -8.75 -6.61
N LEU A 11 -0.07 -9.90 -5.95
CA LEU A 11 -0.30 -9.99 -4.51
C LEU A 11 0.86 -9.38 -3.73
N LEU A 12 0.50 -8.70 -2.65
CA LEU A 12 1.42 -8.11 -1.70
C LEU A 12 1.90 -9.13 -0.68
N THR A 13 3.18 -9.01 -0.32
CA THR A 13 3.79 -9.75 0.79
C THR A 13 4.24 -8.73 1.81
N VAL A 14 3.72 -8.83 3.03
CA VAL A 14 4.03 -7.88 4.10
C VAL A 14 5.52 -7.97 4.42
N SER A 15 6.24 -6.85 4.28
CA SER A 15 7.57 -6.70 4.85
C SER A 15 7.62 -5.43 5.70
N VAL A 16 7.89 -5.62 6.99
CA VAL A 16 7.94 -4.53 7.96
C VAL A 16 9.38 -4.43 8.43
N SER A 17 10.12 -3.43 7.92
CA SER A 17 11.51 -3.22 8.30
C SER A 17 11.61 -2.19 9.43
N GLY A 18 11.92 -2.67 10.64
CA GLY A 18 12.57 -1.95 11.74
C GLY A 18 11.75 -0.90 12.50
N CYS A 19 11.94 -0.83 13.81
CA CYS A 19 11.63 0.36 14.60
C CYS A 19 12.67 1.44 14.30
N ILE A 20 12.25 2.69 14.21
CA ILE A 20 13.19 3.81 14.03
C ILE A 20 13.90 4.01 15.38
N THR A 21 15.23 3.91 15.41
CA THR A 21 16.06 4.14 16.61
C THR A 21 16.44 5.62 16.75
N SER A 22 15.53 6.52 16.34
CA SER A 22 15.72 7.96 16.54
C SER A 22 15.36 8.33 17.97
N GLY A 23 16.04 9.31 18.55
CA GLY A 23 15.66 9.91 19.84
C GLY A 23 14.28 10.60 19.82
N ASN A 24 13.55 10.55 18.71
CA ASN A 24 12.23 11.13 18.55
C ASN A 24 11.15 10.12 18.93
N SER A 25 10.76 10.15 20.20
CA SER A 25 9.76 9.23 20.77
C SER A 25 8.41 9.21 20.03
N SER A 26 8.03 10.31 19.38
CA SER A 26 6.75 10.43 18.66
C SER A 26 6.72 9.54 17.41
N ILE A 27 7.79 9.52 16.62
CA ILE A 27 7.88 8.68 15.41
C ILE A 27 7.80 7.20 15.79
N ASN A 28 8.43 6.82 16.90
CA ASN A 28 8.46 5.43 17.37
C ASN A 28 7.09 4.96 17.89
N GLN A 29 6.24 5.87 18.35
CA GLN A 29 4.86 5.56 18.75
C GLN A 29 3.93 5.39 17.54
N LEU A 30 4.18 6.13 16.45
CA LEU A 30 3.38 6.05 15.21
C LEU A 30 3.74 4.83 14.37
N THR A 31 5.02 4.43 14.36
CA THR A 31 5.54 3.36 13.48
C THR A 31 4.77 2.04 13.62
N PRO A 32 4.50 1.50 14.84
CA PRO A 32 3.71 0.27 14.97
C PRO A 32 2.30 0.38 14.41
N GLN A 33 1.66 1.53 14.57
CA GLN A 33 0.29 1.77 14.08
C GLN A 33 0.28 1.86 12.55
N ILE A 34 1.24 2.57 11.95
CA ILE A 34 1.41 2.63 10.50
C ILE A 34 1.58 1.22 9.93
N ASN A 35 2.44 0.40 10.55
CA ASN A 35 2.72 -0.96 10.10
C ASN A 35 1.49 -1.88 10.23
N ASP A 36 0.70 -1.74 11.29
CA ASP A 36 -0.54 -2.51 11.47
C ASP A 36 -1.56 -2.16 10.38
N HIS A 37 -1.75 -0.87 10.10
CA HIS A 37 -2.62 -0.41 9.01
C HIS A 37 -2.14 -0.89 7.64
N ILE A 38 -0.83 -0.82 7.34
CA ILE A 38 -0.28 -1.37 6.08
C ILE A 38 -0.56 -2.87 5.98
N LYS A 39 -0.30 -3.63 7.05
CA LYS A 39 -0.53 -5.08 7.05
C LYS A 39 -1.99 -5.43 6.79
N LYS A 40 -2.93 -4.70 7.39
CA LYS A 40 -4.37 -4.88 7.15
C LYS A 40 -4.76 -4.46 5.74
N GLY A 41 -4.25 -3.33 5.25
CA GLY A 41 -4.47 -2.86 3.88
C GLY A 41 -4.00 -3.88 2.84
N ASP A 42 -2.80 -4.43 3.03
CA ASP A 42 -2.22 -5.47 2.18
C ASP A 42 -3.09 -6.73 2.15
N ALA A 43 -3.56 -7.16 3.33
CA ALA A 43 -4.46 -8.31 3.45
C ALA A 43 -5.79 -8.07 2.72
N TYR A 44 -6.45 -6.93 2.97
CA TYR A 44 -7.72 -6.61 2.32
C TYR A 44 -7.58 -6.40 0.81
N PHE A 45 -6.49 -5.80 0.33
CA PHE A 45 -6.22 -5.66 -1.10
C PHE A 45 -6.08 -7.03 -1.77
N ASN A 46 -5.31 -7.94 -1.16
CA ASN A 46 -5.14 -9.29 -1.65
C ASN A 46 -6.46 -10.09 -1.62
N GLU A 47 -7.26 -9.95 -0.55
CA GLU A 47 -8.59 -10.56 -0.45
C GLU A 47 -9.54 -10.03 -1.53
N SER A 48 -9.50 -8.72 -1.80
CA SER A 48 -10.27 -8.09 -2.89
C SER A 48 -9.90 -8.67 -4.25
N ALA A 49 -8.60 -8.79 -4.53
CA ALA A 49 -8.10 -9.39 -5.75
C ALA A 49 -8.58 -10.84 -5.94
N LEU A 50 -8.48 -11.65 -4.88
CA LEU A 50 -8.92 -13.05 -4.91
C LEU A 50 -10.44 -13.18 -5.11
N ALA A 51 -11.22 -12.31 -4.47
CA ALA A 51 -12.67 -12.25 -4.65
C ALA A 51 -13.05 -11.83 -6.08
N ALA A 52 -12.36 -10.82 -6.64
CA ALA A 52 -12.55 -10.38 -8.02
C ALA A 52 -12.24 -11.50 -9.02
N ASN A 53 -11.12 -12.22 -8.82
CA ASN A 53 -10.75 -13.39 -9.63
C ASN A 53 -11.79 -14.52 -9.55
N SER A 54 -12.49 -14.61 -8.43
CA SER A 54 -13.56 -15.59 -8.18
C SER A 54 -14.94 -15.08 -8.58
N PHE A 55 -15.04 -13.92 -9.25
CA PHE A 55 -16.29 -13.27 -9.65
C PHE A 55 -17.23 -12.91 -8.50
N LYS A 56 -16.70 -12.79 -7.28
CA LYS A 56 -17.43 -12.33 -6.10
C LYS A 56 -17.30 -10.81 -6.00
N LEU A 57 -17.90 -10.09 -6.94
CA LEU A 57 -17.63 -8.66 -7.15
C LEU A 57 -18.05 -7.77 -5.97
N ASP A 58 -19.16 -8.08 -5.29
CA ASP A 58 -19.60 -7.35 -4.10
C ASP A 58 -18.63 -7.53 -2.92
N GLU A 59 -18.14 -8.77 -2.72
CA GLU A 59 -17.11 -9.07 -1.71
C GLU A 59 -15.81 -8.33 -2.06
N ALA A 60 -15.40 -8.38 -3.32
CA ALA A 60 -14.21 -7.71 -3.81
C ALA A 60 -14.28 -6.19 -3.57
N LEU A 61 -15.43 -5.57 -3.85
CA LEU A 61 -15.65 -4.15 -3.63
C LEU A 61 -15.56 -3.77 -2.15
N SER A 62 -16.24 -4.53 -1.28
CA SER A 62 -16.17 -4.32 0.17
C SER A 62 -14.73 -4.42 0.71
N LYS A 63 -13.96 -5.40 0.22
CA LYS A 63 -12.53 -5.55 0.59
C LYS A 63 -11.66 -4.41 0.05
N CYS A 64 -11.96 -3.88 -1.13
CA CYS A 64 -11.31 -2.69 -1.67
C CYS A 64 -11.51 -1.47 -0.77
N GLU A 65 -12.73 -1.25 -0.28
CA GLU A 65 -13.05 -0.13 0.62
C GLU A 65 -12.33 -0.24 1.96
N LEU A 66 -12.22 -1.47 2.50
CA LEU A 66 -11.43 -1.71 3.70
C LEU A 66 -9.93 -1.45 3.46
N ALA A 67 -9.38 -1.92 2.34
CA ALA A 67 -7.99 -1.63 1.99
C ALA A 67 -7.73 -0.12 1.83
N GLU A 68 -8.63 0.59 1.14
CA GLU A 68 -8.61 2.05 0.96
C GLU A 68 -8.59 2.78 2.31
N SER A 69 -9.45 2.35 3.24
CA SER A 69 -9.51 2.90 4.60
C SER A 69 -8.21 2.68 5.38
N GLU A 70 -7.67 1.46 5.37
CA GLU A 70 -6.45 1.12 6.10
C GLU A 70 -5.22 1.87 5.54
N TYR A 71 -5.04 1.91 4.21
CA TYR A 71 -3.96 2.68 3.60
C TYR A 71 -4.10 4.18 3.82
N SER A 72 -5.31 4.71 3.84
CA SER A 72 -5.56 6.13 4.14
C SER A 72 -5.13 6.48 5.58
N SER A 73 -5.48 5.63 6.54
CA SER A 73 -5.05 5.77 7.94
C SER A 73 -3.53 5.71 8.06
N ALA A 74 -2.88 4.72 7.43
CA ALA A 74 -1.42 4.62 7.39
C ALA A 74 -0.78 5.87 6.79
N ARG A 75 -1.33 6.39 5.68
CA ARG A 75 -0.82 7.58 4.99
C ARG A 75 -0.92 8.83 5.85
N SER A 76 -2.02 8.99 6.58
CA SER A 76 -2.19 10.10 7.52
C SER A 76 -1.14 10.05 8.63
N LEU A 77 -0.97 8.90 9.28
CA LEU A 77 0.03 8.71 10.35
C LEU A 77 1.47 8.86 9.83
N ALA A 78 1.76 8.38 8.62
CA ALA A 78 3.07 8.57 7.99
C ALA A 78 3.34 10.05 7.69
N SER A 79 2.33 10.83 7.32
CA SER A 79 2.45 12.27 7.09
C SER A 79 2.71 13.04 8.40
N GLU A 80 2.09 12.61 9.50
CA GLU A 80 2.38 13.12 10.85
C GLU A 80 3.82 12.80 11.27
N ALA A 81 4.24 11.54 11.10
CA ALA A 81 5.60 11.10 11.38
C ALA A 81 6.64 11.88 10.54
N LEU A 82 6.30 12.24 9.30
CA LEU A 82 7.15 13.06 8.44
C LEU A 82 7.34 14.48 9.00
N GLY A 83 6.28 15.08 9.54
CA GLY A 83 6.37 16.36 10.23
C GLY A 83 7.36 16.29 11.40
N HIS A 84 7.22 15.29 12.26
CA HIS A 84 8.15 15.06 13.36
C HIS A 84 9.60 14.82 12.92
N ALA A 85 9.82 14.12 11.81
CA ALA A 85 11.15 13.89 11.28
C ALA A 85 11.79 15.18 10.75
N LYS A 86 11.00 16.03 10.08
CA LYS A 86 11.44 17.34 9.59
C LYS A 86 11.80 18.27 10.74
N ASP A 87 10.99 18.31 11.79
CA ASP A 87 11.25 19.13 12.98
C ASP A 87 12.50 18.68 13.74
N ALA A 88 12.77 17.36 13.77
CA ALA A 88 13.98 16.81 14.37
C ALA A 88 15.25 17.03 13.53
N GLY A 89 15.10 17.42 12.26
CA GLY A 89 16.23 17.70 11.36
C GLY A 89 17.08 16.48 10.99
N ASP A 90 16.51 15.26 11.03
CA ASP A 90 17.21 14.03 10.62
C ASP A 90 16.91 13.70 9.15
N PRO A 91 17.80 14.04 8.19
CA PRO A 91 17.52 13.86 6.76
C PRO A 91 17.40 12.40 6.35
N ILE A 92 17.99 11.46 7.10
CA ILE A 92 17.90 10.02 6.80
C ILE A 92 16.50 9.53 7.12
N VAL A 93 15.99 9.90 8.30
CA VAL A 93 14.63 9.55 8.72
C VAL A 93 13.58 10.28 7.87
N VAL A 94 13.81 11.55 7.51
CA VAL A 94 12.93 12.28 6.58
C VAL A 94 12.79 11.55 5.26
N ASN A 95 13.91 11.19 4.61
CA ASN A 95 13.89 10.48 3.33
C ASN A 95 13.18 9.12 3.44
N TYR A 96 13.42 8.39 4.54
CA TYR A 96 12.73 7.12 4.81
C TYR A 96 11.20 7.29 4.86
N ILE A 97 10.70 8.31 5.57
CA ILE A 97 9.27 8.54 5.71
C ILE A 97 8.66 9.13 4.43
N GLU A 98 9.38 9.96 3.66
CA GLU A 98 8.90 10.44 2.34
C GLU A 98 8.68 9.30 1.35
N LEU A 99 9.57 8.31 1.34
CA LEU A 99 9.39 7.08 0.58
C LEU A 99 8.19 6.27 1.09
N LEU A 100 7.92 6.26 2.40
CA LEU A 100 6.78 5.54 2.99
C LEU A 100 5.46 6.20 2.57
N VAL A 101 5.40 7.52 2.57
CA VAL A 101 4.24 8.26 2.07
C VAL A 101 4.02 7.95 0.58
N SER A 102 5.09 7.94 -0.22
CA SER A 102 5.02 7.61 -1.65
C SER A 102 4.56 6.17 -1.91
N GLU A 103 5.01 5.21 -1.10
CA GLU A 103 4.57 3.82 -1.12
C GLU A 103 3.05 3.72 -0.87
N LEU A 104 2.56 4.42 0.16
CA LEU A 104 1.15 4.41 0.55
C LEU A 104 0.26 5.09 -0.50
N GLU A 105 0.72 6.19 -1.11
CA GLU A 105 0.02 6.84 -2.22
C GLU A 105 -0.07 5.91 -3.44
N ALA A 106 0.99 5.15 -3.74
CA ALA A 106 0.95 4.13 -4.78
C ALA A 106 -0.04 3.00 -4.43
N LYS A 107 -0.07 2.50 -3.19
CA LYS A 107 -1.04 1.49 -2.73
C LYS A 107 -2.50 1.99 -2.79
N LEU A 108 -2.74 3.26 -2.46
CA LEU A 108 -4.06 3.90 -2.60
C LEU A 108 -4.48 3.98 -4.08
N ASN A 109 -3.59 4.42 -4.96
CA ASN A 109 -3.86 4.47 -6.40
C ASN A 109 -4.11 3.06 -6.97
N ALA A 110 -3.34 2.06 -6.54
CA ALA A 110 -3.60 0.67 -6.93
C ALA A 110 -4.99 0.20 -6.50
N THR A 111 -5.39 0.52 -5.27
CA THR A 111 -6.71 0.18 -4.70
C THR A 111 -7.83 0.87 -5.47
N TYR A 112 -7.67 2.15 -5.82
CA TYR A 112 -8.62 2.89 -6.65
C TYR A 112 -8.80 2.25 -8.03
N GLN A 113 -7.71 1.86 -8.70
CA GLN A 113 -7.80 1.20 -10.00
C GLN A 113 -8.43 -0.20 -9.89
N LEU A 114 -8.13 -0.97 -8.84
CA LEU A 114 -8.80 -2.25 -8.59
C LEU A 114 -10.31 -2.08 -8.38
N LYS A 115 -10.72 -1.05 -7.61
CA LYS A 115 -12.12 -0.69 -7.40
C LYS A 115 -12.83 -0.39 -8.73
N ASN A 116 -12.21 0.43 -9.58
CA ASN A 116 -12.73 0.72 -10.91
C ASN A 116 -12.83 -0.55 -11.77
N ALA A 117 -11.82 -1.41 -11.75
CA ALA A 117 -11.84 -2.67 -12.49
C ALA A 117 -13.03 -3.54 -12.09
N ILE A 118 -13.27 -3.69 -10.79
CA ILE A 118 -14.41 -4.44 -10.23
C ILE A 118 -15.74 -3.85 -10.73
N GLN A 119 -15.88 -2.52 -10.71
CA GLN A 119 -17.08 -1.84 -11.22
C GLN A 119 -17.29 -2.08 -12.72
N MET A 120 -16.23 -2.04 -13.53
CA MET A 120 -16.30 -2.32 -14.96
C MET A 120 -16.71 -3.78 -15.23
N PHE A 121 -16.20 -4.74 -14.45
CA PHE A 121 -16.62 -6.14 -14.54
C PHE A 121 -18.10 -6.32 -14.19
N THR A 122 -18.63 -5.60 -13.21
CA THR A 122 -20.08 -5.59 -12.89
C THR A 122 -20.91 -5.11 -14.08
N LEU A 123 -20.38 -4.18 -14.88
CA LEU A 123 -21.02 -3.67 -16.10
C LEU A 123 -20.77 -4.55 -17.35
N ASN A 124 -20.09 -5.69 -17.20
CA ASN A 124 -19.59 -6.53 -18.31
C ASN A 124 -18.62 -5.82 -19.26
N ASP A 125 -18.04 -4.69 -18.85
CA ASP A 125 -16.98 -3.99 -19.58
C ASP A 125 -15.61 -4.57 -19.18
N THR A 126 -15.26 -5.67 -19.84
CA THR A 126 -14.01 -6.37 -19.56
C THR A 126 -12.79 -5.60 -20.01
N GLU A 127 -12.88 -4.91 -21.15
CA GLU A 127 -11.71 -4.24 -21.73
C GLU A 127 -11.25 -3.11 -20.81
N SER A 128 -12.17 -2.26 -20.39
CA SER A 128 -11.90 -1.23 -19.39
C SER A 128 -11.50 -1.84 -18.05
N GLY A 129 -12.15 -2.93 -17.63
CA GLY A 129 -11.80 -3.62 -16.40
C GLY A 129 -10.35 -4.11 -16.38
N ASN A 130 -9.90 -4.77 -17.45
CA ASN A 130 -8.53 -5.26 -17.58
C ASN A 130 -7.51 -4.11 -17.66
N SER A 131 -7.83 -3.02 -18.35
CA SER A 131 -6.98 -1.82 -18.37
C SER A 131 -6.76 -1.26 -16.96
N ASN A 132 -7.81 -1.19 -16.14
CA ASN A 132 -7.70 -0.78 -14.74
C ASN A 132 -6.89 -1.78 -13.89
N ILE A 133 -6.96 -3.09 -14.17
CA ILE A 133 -6.09 -4.09 -13.51
C ILE A 133 -4.62 -3.86 -13.86
N GLU A 134 -4.29 -3.56 -15.11
CA GLU A 134 -2.92 -3.24 -15.52
C GLU A 134 -2.39 -2.01 -14.79
N LEU A 135 -3.21 -0.96 -14.66
CA LEU A 135 -2.87 0.22 -13.87
C LEU A 135 -2.68 -0.11 -12.39
N ALA A 136 -3.58 -0.91 -11.80
CA ALA A 136 -3.47 -1.34 -10.41
C ALA A 136 -2.14 -2.08 -10.16
N ASN A 137 -1.76 -2.97 -11.07
CA ASN A 137 -0.48 -3.67 -11.04
C ASN A 137 0.71 -2.71 -11.17
N GLY A 138 0.65 -1.72 -12.07
CA GLY A 138 1.70 -0.72 -12.25
C GLY A 138 1.95 0.12 -10.99
N TYR A 139 0.87 0.53 -10.32
CA TYR A 139 0.97 1.21 -9.03
C TYR A 139 1.52 0.30 -7.93
N MET A 140 1.14 -0.98 -7.92
CA MET A 140 1.65 -1.91 -6.91
C MET A 140 3.14 -2.25 -7.10
N LEU A 141 3.61 -2.30 -8.36
CA LEU A 141 5.04 -2.39 -8.67
C LEU A 141 5.79 -1.14 -8.16
N SER A 142 5.20 0.04 -8.35
CA SER A 142 5.77 1.29 -7.84
C SER A 142 5.85 1.30 -6.31
N ALA A 143 4.80 0.82 -5.62
CA ALA A 143 4.79 0.67 -4.17
C ALA A 143 5.94 -0.24 -3.69
N LYS A 144 6.13 -1.41 -4.31
CA LYS A 144 7.25 -2.31 -4.01
C LYS A 144 8.62 -1.68 -4.24
N GLU A 145 8.75 -0.82 -5.26
CA GLU A 145 10.00 -0.11 -5.52
C GLU A 145 10.30 0.92 -4.43
N PHE A 146 9.29 1.63 -3.90
CA PHE A 146 9.47 2.52 -2.77
C PHE A 146 9.83 1.76 -1.49
N GLU A 147 9.12 0.66 -1.20
CA GLU A 147 9.41 -0.25 -0.09
C GLU A 147 10.87 -0.75 -0.15
N ARG A 148 11.32 -1.19 -1.32
CA ARG A 148 12.71 -1.63 -1.55
C ARG A 148 13.71 -0.51 -1.26
N LYS A 149 13.45 0.72 -1.72
CA LYS A 149 14.31 1.88 -1.41
C LYS A 149 14.33 2.20 0.09
N ARG A 150 13.21 2.05 0.80
CA ARG A 150 13.17 2.20 2.27
C ARG A 150 14.04 1.16 2.96
N GLN A 151 13.95 -0.10 2.55
CA GLN A 151 14.80 -1.16 3.09
C GLN A 151 16.28 -0.90 2.82
N GLU A 152 16.65 -0.34 1.66
CA GLU A 152 18.03 0.08 1.43
C GLU A 152 18.50 1.15 2.43
N ILE A 153 17.66 2.12 2.78
CA ILE A 153 17.99 3.12 3.79
C ILE A 153 18.23 2.45 5.15
N VAL A 154 17.34 1.54 5.56
CA VAL A 154 17.48 0.76 6.80
C VAL A 154 18.80 0.00 6.81
N ASN A 155 19.09 -0.74 5.74
CA ASN A 155 20.29 -1.57 5.63
C ASN A 155 21.60 -0.75 5.62
N LYS A 156 21.56 0.48 5.06
CA LYS A 156 22.73 1.38 5.01
C LYS A 156 22.96 2.13 6.32
N ASN A 157 21.97 2.22 7.21
CA ASN A 157 22.02 3.02 8.43
C ASN A 157 21.48 2.22 9.65
N PRO A 158 22.02 1.02 9.95
CA PRO A 158 21.48 0.15 11.00
C PRO A 158 21.51 0.78 12.40
N GLU A 159 22.35 1.78 12.66
CA GLU A 159 22.37 2.55 13.91
C GLU A 159 21.14 3.45 14.10
N ARG A 160 20.36 3.67 13.02
CA ARG A 160 19.13 4.48 13.00
C ARG A 160 17.86 3.63 12.97
N PHE A 161 17.96 2.34 12.73
CA PHE A 161 16.82 1.43 12.56
C PHE A 161 17.12 0.09 13.24
N SER A 162 16.27 -0.33 14.17
CA SER A 162 16.45 -1.50 15.05
C SER A 162 15.27 -2.44 15.02
#